data_AF-A0A3E1NFL2-F1
#
_entry.id   AF-A0A3E1NFL2-F1
#
_cell.length_a   1.000
_cell.length_b   1.000
_cell.length_c   1.000
_cell.angle_alpha   90.00
_cell.angle_beta   90.00
_cell.angle_gamma   90.00
#
_symmetry.space_group_name_H-M   'P 1'
#
loop_
_entity.id
_entity.type
_entity.pdbx_description
1 polymer ?
#
loop_
_entity_poly.entity_id
_entity_poly.type
_entity_poly.pdbx_seq_one_letter_code
_entity_poly.pdbx_strand_id
1 'polypeptide(L)'
;MQILNAILLSKSNRKELIRLFQQNVWDDKIEFNTLEQECLREIAYDLDFYEPDERLRNQDVNYYDDSELERRIKIVLKKLNSLK
;
A
#
# COMPACT_ATOMS: atom_id res chain seq x y z
N MET A 1 -9.85 2.61 3.24
CA MET A 1 -10.08 2.19 1.83
C MET A 1 -9.87 3.29 0.79
N GLN A 2 -10.41 4.50 0.98
CA GLN A 2 -10.33 5.57 -0.03
C GLN A 2 -8.89 5.90 -0.48
N ILE A 3 -7.92 5.90 0.45
CA ILE A 3 -6.52 6.15 0.11
C ILE A 3 -5.86 5.04 -0.72
N LEU A 4 -6.18 3.77 -0.46
CA LEU A 4 -5.72 2.63 -1.28
C LEU A 4 -6.25 2.74 -2.71
N ASN A 5 -7.53 3.11 -2.87
CA ASN A 5 -8.10 3.40 -4.18
C ASN A 5 -7.44 4.62 -4.85
N ALA A 6 -7.11 5.66 -4.08
CA ALA A 6 -6.43 6.83 -4.61
C ALA A 6 -5.02 6.49 -5.16
N ILE A 7 -4.28 5.59 -4.49
CA ILE A 7 -2.97 5.09 -4.97
C ILE A 7 -3.11 4.40 -6.34
N LEU A 8 -4.18 3.62 -6.53
CA LEU A 8 -4.45 2.97 -7.82
C LEU A 8 -4.74 3.98 -8.94
N LEU A 9 -5.52 5.03 -8.64
CA LEU A 9 -5.98 6.01 -9.62
C LEU A 9 -4.92 7.08 -9.95
N SER A 10 -4.13 7.52 -8.98
CA SER A 10 -3.24 8.68 -9.12
C SER A 10 -1.77 8.27 -9.25
N LYS A 11 -1.37 7.77 -10.44
CA LYS A 11 0.00 7.28 -10.70
C LYS A 11 1.09 8.30 -10.35
N SER A 12 0.88 9.56 -10.69
CA SER A 12 1.84 10.64 -10.43
C SER A 12 2.06 10.95 -8.95
N ASN A 13 1.11 10.60 -8.08
CA ASN A 13 1.13 10.94 -6.65
C ASN A 13 1.31 9.71 -5.75
N ARG A 14 1.68 8.55 -6.32
CA ARG A 14 1.75 7.28 -5.58
C ARG A 14 2.64 7.35 -4.35
N LYS A 15 3.86 7.88 -4.47
CA LYS A 15 4.80 7.98 -3.32
C LYS A 15 4.19 8.77 -2.15
N GLU A 16 3.56 9.91 -2.43
CA GLU A 16 2.97 10.74 -1.37
C GLU A 16 1.72 10.08 -0.76
N LEU A 17 0.88 9.46 -1.59
CA LEU A 17 -0.31 8.74 -1.10
C LEU A 17 0.06 7.51 -0.28
N ILE A 18 1.13 6.80 -0.66
CA ILE A 18 1.69 5.68 0.11
C ILE A 18 2.20 6.18 1.46
N ARG A 19 2.99 7.26 1.47
CA ARG A 19 3.50 7.87 2.70
C ARG A 19 2.37 8.27 3.66
N LEU A 20 1.34 8.93 3.12
CA LEU A 20 0.16 9.33 3.90
C LEU A 20 -0.61 8.11 4.42
N PHE A 21 -0.74 7.07 3.62
CA PHE A 21 -1.37 5.81 4.03
C PHE A 21 -0.61 5.16 5.19
N GLN A 22 0.70 4.98 5.03
CA GLN A 22 1.57 4.39 6.04
C GLN A 22 1.51 5.19 7.34
N GLN A 23 1.59 6.52 7.27
CA GLN A 23 1.44 7.38 8.44
C GLN A 23 0.11 7.12 9.17
N ASN A 24 -1.00 7.03 8.44
CA ASN A 24 -2.30 6.77 9.08
C ASN A 24 -2.34 5.39 9.77
N VAL A 25 -1.70 4.39 9.18
CA VAL A 25 -1.60 3.03 9.76
C VAL A 25 -0.73 3.01 11.00
N TRP A 26 0.42 3.69 10.98
CA TRP A 26 1.38 3.71 12.10
C TRP A 26 0.96 4.62 13.25
N ASP A 27 0.26 5.71 12.97
CA ASP A 27 -0.29 6.60 13.98
C ASP A 27 -1.59 6.05 14.62
N ASP A 28 -2.01 4.82 14.26
CA ASP A 28 -3.28 4.20 14.65
C ASP A 28 -4.50 5.13 14.42
N LYS A 29 -4.41 5.99 13.39
CA LYS A 29 -5.48 6.95 13.02
C LYS A 29 -6.66 6.30 12.31
N ILE A 30 -6.58 5.00 12.05
CA ILE A 30 -7.61 4.26 11.33
C ILE A 30 -8.27 3.28 12.29
N GLU A 31 -9.50 3.59 12.68
CA GLU A 31 -10.32 2.72 13.50
C GLU A 31 -10.80 1.52 12.68
N PHE A 32 -10.24 0.36 12.98
CA PHE A 32 -10.54 -0.92 12.34
C PHE A 32 -10.52 -2.05 13.38
N ASN A 33 -11.17 -3.18 13.06
CA ASN A 33 -11.03 -4.36 13.91
C ASN A 33 -9.61 -4.95 13.82
N THR A 34 -9.25 -5.84 14.74
CA THR A 34 -7.88 -6.40 14.83
C THR A 34 -7.41 -7.03 13.51
N LEU A 35 -8.28 -7.77 12.80
CA LEU A 35 -7.92 -8.44 11.55
C LEU A 35 -7.74 -7.45 10.39
N GLU A 36 -8.58 -6.42 10.33
CA GLU A 36 -8.43 -5.34 9.35
C GLU A 36 -7.16 -4.53 9.61
N GLN A 37 -6.84 -4.24 10.88
CA GLN A 37 -5.63 -3.51 11.26
C GLN A 37 -4.37 -4.30 10.94
N GLU A 38 -4.34 -5.61 11.21
CA GLU A 38 -3.25 -6.50 10.78
C GLU A 38 -3.05 -6.45 9.27
N CYS A 39 -4.14 -6.59 8.49
CA CYS A 39 -4.07 -6.53 7.04
C CYS A 39 -3.54 -5.19 6.51
N LEU A 40 -3.84 -4.08 7.20
CA LEU A 40 -3.37 -2.75 6.83
C LEU A 40 -1.90 -2.52 7.20
N ARG A 41 -1.45 -3.09 8.32
CA ARG A 41 -0.04 -3.07 8.71
C ARG A 41 0.82 -3.91 7.77
N GLU A 42 0.36 -5.10 7.37
CA GLU A 42 1.02 -5.95 6.38
C GLU A 42 1.29 -5.17 5.07
N ILE A 43 0.26 -4.55 4.50
CA ILE A 43 0.43 -3.79 3.26
C ILE A 43 1.27 -2.52 3.47
N ALA A 44 1.17 -1.87 4.64
CA ALA A 44 2.00 -0.69 4.92
C ALA A 44 3.49 -1.03 4.94
N TYR A 45 3.88 -2.21 5.45
CA TYR A 45 5.25 -2.71 5.34
C TYR A 45 5.64 -3.06 3.91
N ASP A 46 4.78 -3.77 3.18
CA ASP A 46 5.06 -4.12 1.78
C ASP A 46 5.29 -2.88 0.90
N LEU A 47 4.61 -1.77 1.19
CA LEU A 47 4.71 -0.52 0.43
C LEU A 47 6.06 0.19 0.57
N ASP A 48 6.89 -0.17 1.57
CA ASP A 48 8.27 0.34 1.67
C ASP A 48 9.16 -0.13 0.51
N PHE A 49 8.77 -1.21 -0.17
CA PHE A 49 9.50 -1.77 -1.30
C PHE A 49 8.99 -1.28 -2.67
N TYR A 50 8.03 -0.37 -2.71
CA TYR A 50 7.61 0.23 -3.98
C TYR A 50 8.62 1.28 -4.45
N GLU A 51 9.17 1.09 -5.65
CA GLU A 51 10.04 2.08 -6.28
C GLU A 51 9.66 2.28 -7.76
N PRO A 52 9.09 3.43 -8.17
CA PRO A 52 8.75 3.71 -9.57
C PRO A 52 9.96 3.96 -10.48
N ASP A 53 11.12 4.36 -9.94
CA ASP A 53 12.34 4.54 -10.75
C ASP A 53 13.00 3.18 -11.02
N GLU A 54 13.03 2.79 -12.29
CA GLU A 54 13.65 1.53 -12.75
C GLU A 54 15.13 1.42 -12.38
N ARG A 55 15.87 2.54 -12.37
CA ARG A 55 17.30 2.54 -12.05
C ARG A 55 17.55 2.23 -10.58
N LEU A 56 16.64 2.66 -9.71
CA LEU A 56 16.69 2.37 -8.28
C LEU A 56 16.17 0.96 -8.01
N ARG A 57 15.12 0.51 -8.71
CA ARG A 57 14.63 -0.89 -8.62
C ARG A 57 15.72 -1.90 -8.93
N ASN A 58 16.54 -1.67 -9.96
CA ASN A 58 17.60 -2.60 -10.34
C ASN A 58 18.75 -2.70 -9.31
N GLN A 59 18.75 -1.88 -8.26
CA GLN A 59 19.75 -1.93 -7.19
C GLN A 59 19.39 -2.91 -6.06
N ASP A 60 18.11 -3.27 -5.91
CA ASP A 60 17.64 -4.20 -4.88
C ASP A 60 16.51 -5.09 -5.41
N VAL A 61 16.68 -6.41 -5.31
CA VAL A 61 15.70 -7.41 -5.78
C VAL A 61 14.37 -7.35 -5.03
N ASN A 62 14.34 -6.74 -3.86
CA ASN A 62 13.12 -6.60 -3.06
C ASN A 62 12.18 -5.52 -3.63
N TYR A 63 12.71 -4.56 -4.41
CA TYR A 63 11.89 -3.49 -4.96
C TYR A 63 10.97 -3.97 -6.07
N TYR A 64 9.78 -3.35 -6.14
CA TYR A 64 8.80 -3.68 -7.15
C TYR A 64 8.18 -2.44 -7.81
N ASP A 65 7.60 -2.69 -8.98
CA ASP A 65 7.09 -1.68 -9.90
C ASP A 65 5.60 -1.36 -9.69
N ASP A 66 5.07 -0.55 -10.59
CA ASP A 66 3.66 -0.18 -10.61
C ASP A 66 2.70 -1.36 -10.75
N SER A 67 3.09 -2.39 -11.49
CA SER A 67 2.25 -3.56 -11.77
C SER A 67 2.02 -4.36 -10.49
N GLU A 68 3.11 -4.59 -9.75
CA GLU A 68 3.08 -5.33 -8.50
C GLU A 68 2.40 -4.53 -7.38
N LEU A 69 2.64 -3.22 -7.31
CA LEU A 69 1.93 -2.30 -6.41
C LEU A 69 0.40 -2.45 -6.57
N GLU A 70 -0.08 -2.36 -7.81
CA GLU A 70 -1.51 -2.46 -8.08
C GLU A 70 -2.07 -3.84 -7.71
N ARG A 71 -1.31 -4.91 -7.97
CA ARG A 71 -1.71 -6.28 -7.62
C ARG A 71 -1.89 -6.43 -6.11
N ARG A 72 -0.91 -5.97 -5.32
CA ARG A 72 -0.94 -6.06 -3.85
C ARG A 72 -2.10 -5.26 -3.25
N ILE A 73 -2.30 -4.03 -3.71
CA ILE A 73 -3.41 -3.19 -3.23
C ILE A 73 -4.76 -3.82 -3.58
N LYS A 74 -4.94 -4.38 -4.79
CA LYS A 74 -6.18 -5.05 -5.18
C LYS A 74 -6.47 -6.30 -4.31
N ILE A 75 -5.43 -7.07 -3.97
CA ILE A 75 -5.56 -8.24 -3.07
C ILE A 75 -6.02 -7.80 -1.68
N VAL A 76 -5.38 -6.77 -1.12
CA VAL A 76 -5.72 -6.23 0.19
C VAL A 76 -7.15 -5.68 0.22
N LEU A 77 -7.55 -4.92 -0.79
CA LEU A 77 -8.93 -4.43 -0.91
C LEU A 77 -9.94 -5.57 -0.95
N LYS A 78 -9.62 -6.68 -1.63
CA LYS A 78 -10.47 -7.89 -1.65
C LYS A 78 -10.53 -8.54 -0.26
N LYS A 79 -9.40 -8.68 0.44
CA LYS A 79 -9.32 -9.24 1.81
C LYS A 79 -10.15 -8.40 2.79
N LEU A 80 -9.97 -7.08 2.78
CA LEU A 80 -10.75 -6.15 3.61
C LEU A 80 -12.26 -6.23 3.34
N ASN A 81 -12.67 -6.34 2.07
CA ASN A 81 -14.09 -6.49 1.74
C ASN A 81 -14.68 -7.84 2.20
N SER A 82 -13.86 -8.87 2.38
CA SER A 82 -14.32 -10.16 2.92
C SER A 82 -14.34 -10.25 4.45
N LEU A 83 -13.74 -9.26 5.13
CA LEU A 83 -13.70 -9.16 6.60
C LEU A 83 -14.84 -8.30 7.17
N LYS A 84 -15.62 -7.65 6.30
CA LYS A 84 -16.85 -6.91 6.65
C LYS A 84 -18.05 -7.83 6.75
#